data_AF-A0A7S1MQ39-F1
#
_entry.id   AF-A0A7S1MQ39-F1
#
_cell.length_a   1.000
_cell.length_b   1.000
_cell.length_c   1.000
_cell.angle_alpha   90.00
_cell.angle_beta   90.00
_cell.angle_gamma   90.00
#
_symmetry.space_group_name_H-M   'P 1'
#
loop_
_entity.id
_entity.type
_entity.pdbx_description
1 polymer ?
#
loop_
_entity_poly.entity_id
_entity_poly.type
_entity_poly.pdbx_seq_one_letter_code
_entity_poly.pdbx_strand_id
1 'polypeptide(L)'
;MVAKVIKKVKKGGKKEVPAEEAPAKEEAAKTEEAPKKEEAPKNKEEGKKGEAKTKEAGKGKRKDKDGTDPNISPEEKAKQTAAALKEIFGGIAKPDSQRGNSFFIPDTWHIRYKPALGPYKRFLESQKDKLTIHEFGNGGWLVTKAGDKAPEQKEARTKEEQWKKQLNSAWNTYCGVTPAHERSVQNFTSVLPQGAEKTGPEAAKGAGGDAPGKGEKRKAEPEEREDKEAKAQGGGKLKKKAKKAAA
;
A
#
# COMPACT_ATOMS: atom_id res chain seq x y z
N MET A 1 -1.94 -53.69 -19.49
CA MET A 1 -3.35 -53.25 -19.35
C MET A 1 -3.61 -53.00 -17.87
N VAL A 2 -3.63 -51.73 -17.42
CA VAL A 2 -3.83 -51.38 -16.00
C VAL A 2 -5.11 -50.56 -15.90
N ALA A 3 -6.12 -51.14 -15.25
CA ALA A 3 -7.46 -50.57 -15.12
C ALA A 3 -7.46 -49.34 -14.19
N LYS A 4 -7.96 -48.20 -14.69
CA LYS A 4 -8.23 -47.00 -13.89
C LYS A 4 -9.61 -47.12 -13.25
N VAL A 5 -9.64 -47.28 -11.92
CA VAL A 5 -10.86 -47.21 -11.10
C VAL A 5 -11.21 -45.74 -10.87
N ILE A 6 -12.27 -45.25 -11.52
CA ILE A 6 -12.82 -43.91 -11.32
C ILE A 6 -13.88 -43.98 -10.21
N LYS A 7 -13.53 -43.54 -9.00
CA LYS A 7 -14.45 -43.45 -7.86
C LYS A 7 -15.25 -42.14 -7.96
N LYS A 8 -16.53 -42.25 -8.30
CA LYS A 8 -17.51 -41.15 -8.39
C LYS A 8 -18.05 -40.83 -6.99
N VAL A 9 -17.66 -39.70 -6.41
CA VAL A 9 -18.18 -39.23 -5.11
C VAL A 9 -19.42 -38.38 -5.34
N LYS A 10 -20.54 -38.86 -4.78
CA LYS A 10 -21.89 -38.30 -4.80
C LYS A 10 -21.97 -37.15 -3.79
N LYS A 11 -22.12 -35.91 -4.26
CA LYS A 11 -22.31 -34.71 -3.42
C LYS A 11 -23.80 -34.37 -3.34
N GLY A 12 -24.45 -34.88 -2.29
CA GLY A 12 -25.76 -34.43 -1.84
C GLY A 12 -25.59 -33.79 -0.46
N GLY A 13 -26.16 -32.61 -0.25
CA GLY A 13 -26.02 -31.86 0.99
C GLY A 13 -26.74 -30.52 0.95
N LYS A 14 -28.05 -30.61 0.79
CA LYS A 14 -29.04 -29.56 1.06
C LYS A 14 -28.88 -29.12 2.52
N LYS A 15 -28.57 -27.86 2.79
CA LYS A 15 -28.64 -27.28 4.14
C LYS A 15 -29.55 -26.06 4.12
N GLU A 16 -30.65 -26.23 4.82
CA GLU A 16 -31.66 -25.26 5.16
C GLU A 16 -31.04 -24.10 5.96
N VAL A 17 -31.51 -22.90 5.67
CA VAL A 17 -31.24 -21.67 6.42
C VAL A 17 -32.55 -21.33 7.14
N PRO A 18 -32.60 -21.33 8.48
CA PRO A 18 -33.68 -20.68 9.19
C PRO A 18 -33.42 -19.18 9.32
N ALA A 19 -34.52 -18.44 9.25
CA ALA A 19 -34.69 -17.02 9.51
C ALA A 19 -34.50 -16.68 11.01
N GLU A 20 -34.76 -15.41 11.35
CA GLU A 20 -34.74 -14.80 12.71
C GLU A 20 -33.33 -14.23 13.08
N GLU A 21 -33.12 -12.97 13.45
CA GLU A 21 -33.99 -11.95 14.05
C GLU A 21 -33.34 -10.57 13.86
N ALA A 22 -34.15 -9.52 13.74
CA ALA A 22 -33.74 -8.12 13.72
C ALA A 22 -33.25 -7.65 15.11
N PRO A 23 -32.50 -6.55 15.18
CA PRO A 23 -33.04 -5.47 16.03
C PRO A 23 -32.89 -4.07 15.45
N ALA A 24 -34.03 -3.38 15.49
CA ALA A 24 -34.31 -2.11 16.14
C ALA A 24 -33.39 -0.89 15.93
N LYS A 25 -34.09 0.24 15.88
CA LYS A 25 -33.75 1.55 15.34
C LYS A 25 -34.11 2.55 16.43
N GLU A 26 -33.13 3.16 17.07
CA GLU A 26 -33.23 4.27 18.02
C GLU A 26 -31.78 4.67 18.35
N GLU A 27 -31.34 5.92 18.49
CA GLU A 27 -32.01 7.19 18.65
C GLU A 27 -30.96 8.27 18.33
N ALA A 28 -31.33 9.28 17.54
CA ALA A 28 -30.45 10.37 17.16
C ALA A 28 -30.57 11.52 18.16
N ALA A 29 -29.66 11.59 19.13
CA ALA A 29 -29.54 12.75 20.02
C ALA A 29 -28.64 13.81 19.38
N LYS A 30 -29.31 14.84 18.88
CA LYS A 30 -28.83 16.17 18.50
C LYS A 30 -28.31 16.88 19.75
N THR A 31 -27.08 17.40 19.72
CA THR A 31 -26.67 18.45 20.67
C THR A 31 -25.85 19.50 19.93
N GLU A 32 -26.48 20.65 19.91
CA GLU A 32 -26.10 21.98 19.47
C GLU A 32 -25.26 22.63 20.58
N GLU A 33 -24.09 23.19 20.27
CA GLU A 33 -23.64 24.46 20.86
C GLU A 33 -22.33 24.95 20.21
N ALA A 34 -22.44 26.10 19.55
CA ALA A 34 -21.35 27.06 19.38
C ALA A 34 -21.37 28.01 20.59
N PRO A 35 -20.24 28.60 21.03
CA PRO A 35 -19.91 29.95 20.53
C PRO A 35 -18.41 30.36 20.50
N LYS A 36 -18.07 31.13 19.45
CA LYS A 36 -17.51 32.50 19.45
C LYS A 36 -16.11 32.83 20.06
N LYS A 37 -15.34 33.54 19.22
CA LYS A 37 -14.60 34.82 19.47
C LYS A 37 -13.06 34.79 19.62
N GLU A 38 -12.43 35.71 18.86
CA GLU A 38 -11.21 36.55 19.07
C GLU A 38 -10.01 35.97 19.84
N GLU A 39 -8.75 36.18 19.47
CA GLU A 39 -8.11 37.46 19.12
C GLU A 39 -6.70 37.22 18.53
N ALA A 40 -6.16 38.22 17.84
CA ALA A 40 -4.81 38.24 17.27
C ALA A 40 -3.71 38.24 18.36
N PRO A 41 -2.48 37.85 18.00
CA PRO A 41 -1.42 38.86 18.12
C PRO A 41 -0.43 38.86 16.95
N LYS A 42 -0.15 40.08 16.47
CA LYS A 42 1.08 40.44 15.77
C LYS A 42 2.27 40.16 16.70
N ASN A 43 3.31 39.47 16.22
CA ASN A 43 4.65 39.83 16.64
C ASN A 43 5.67 39.69 15.51
N LYS A 44 6.51 40.71 15.45
CA LYS A 44 7.54 41.08 14.50
C LYS A 44 8.90 40.83 15.18
N GLU A 45 9.88 40.38 14.40
CA GLU A 45 11.35 40.49 14.54
C GLU A 45 12.00 39.20 14.04
N GLU A 46 12.60 39.23 12.86
CA GLU A 46 14.00 39.63 12.61
C GLU A 46 15.05 38.66 13.18
N GLY A 47 15.77 38.04 12.24
CA GLY A 47 17.22 37.88 12.34
C GLY A 47 17.76 36.87 13.35
N LYS A 48 18.02 35.62 12.89
CA LYS A 48 19.33 35.03 13.19
C LYS A 48 19.77 34.00 12.14
N LYS A 49 20.56 34.52 11.21
CA LYS A 49 21.56 33.78 10.43
C LYS A 49 22.66 33.33 11.39
N GLY A 50 23.01 32.06 11.31
CA GLY A 50 24.12 31.43 12.03
C GLY A 50 23.75 29.99 12.33
N GLU A 51 24.59 28.99 12.22
CA GLU A 51 25.96 28.85 11.77
C GLU A 51 26.15 27.33 11.78
N ALA A 52 26.92 26.81 10.83
CA ALA A 52 27.20 25.38 10.74
C ALA A 52 27.82 24.88 12.06
N LYS A 53 27.10 24.02 12.78
CA LYS A 53 27.67 23.22 13.86
C LYS A 53 27.59 21.75 13.49
N THR A 54 28.71 21.28 12.98
CA THR A 54 29.15 19.89 12.83
C THR A 54 28.67 19.07 14.04
N LYS A 55 27.67 18.21 13.83
CA LYS A 55 27.26 17.22 14.83
C LYS A 55 28.08 15.97 14.61
N GLU A 56 29.17 15.93 15.36
CA GLU A 56 29.97 14.76 15.67
C GLU A 56 29.09 13.55 16.03
N ALA A 57 29.55 12.39 15.59
CA ALA A 57 28.89 11.10 15.71
C ALA A 57 28.75 10.65 17.18
N GLY A 58 27.74 11.17 17.86
CA GLY A 58 27.23 10.59 19.10
C GLY A 58 26.62 9.23 18.80
N LYS A 59 27.43 8.17 18.97
CA LYS A 59 27.06 6.75 19.00
C LYS A 59 26.16 6.50 20.23
N GLY A 60 25.01 7.18 20.26
CA GLY A 60 23.99 7.04 21.28
C GLY A 60 23.38 5.66 21.12
N LYS A 61 23.84 4.73 21.97
CA LYS A 61 23.21 3.44 22.25
C LYS A 61 21.75 3.72 22.57
N ARG A 62 20.89 3.71 21.55
CA ARG A 62 19.44 3.76 21.71
C ARG A 62 19.11 2.51 22.48
N LYS A 63 18.93 2.68 23.78
CA LYS A 63 18.36 1.66 24.64
C LYS A 63 16.96 1.50 24.11
N ASP A 64 16.76 0.53 23.21
CA ASP A 64 15.46 0.10 22.76
C ASP A 64 14.69 -0.29 24.03
N LYS A 65 13.99 0.69 24.59
CA LYS A 65 12.91 0.48 25.55
C LYS A 65 11.82 -0.20 24.73
N ASP A 66 12.02 -1.48 24.49
CA ASP A 66 10.94 -2.38 24.14
C ASP A 66 9.99 -2.29 25.32
N GLY A 67 8.99 -1.41 25.18
CA GLY A 67 8.06 -0.99 26.23
C GLY A 67 7.06 -2.09 26.56
N THR A 68 7.58 -3.29 26.79
CA THR A 68 6.85 -4.39 27.38
C THR A 68 6.81 -4.11 28.88
N ASP A 69 5.64 -3.75 29.39
CA ASP A 69 5.46 -3.57 30.83
C ASP A 69 5.62 -4.96 31.49
N PRO A 70 6.64 -5.16 32.35
CA PRO A 70 6.95 -6.48 32.91
C PRO A 70 5.90 -6.97 33.93
N ASN A 71 4.88 -6.16 34.23
CA ASN A 71 3.95 -6.40 35.33
C ASN A 71 2.55 -6.85 34.85
N ILE A 72 2.44 -7.48 33.68
CA ILE A 72 1.17 -8.05 33.22
C ILE A 72 1.10 -9.51 33.65
N SER A 73 0.01 -9.88 34.34
CA SER A 73 -0.21 -11.23 34.81
C SER A 73 -0.21 -12.22 33.62
N PRO A 74 0.40 -13.42 33.76
CA PRO A 74 0.44 -14.40 32.69
C PRO A 74 -0.96 -14.81 32.19
N GLU A 75 -1.97 -14.76 33.05
CA GLU A 75 -3.36 -15.05 32.68
C GLU A 75 -3.95 -14.00 31.73
N GLU A 76 -3.68 -12.72 31.99
CA GLU A 76 -4.11 -11.63 31.12
C GLU A 76 -3.39 -11.68 29.78
N LYS A 77 -2.09 -11.99 29.80
CA LYS A 77 -1.31 -12.19 28.58
C LYS A 77 -1.88 -13.30 27.71
N ALA A 78 -2.32 -14.41 28.31
CA ALA A 78 -2.98 -15.50 27.59
C ALA A 78 -4.32 -15.07 26.97
N LYS A 79 -5.16 -14.34 27.73
CA LYS A 79 -6.43 -13.78 27.23
C LYS A 79 -6.22 -12.83 26.06
N GLN A 80 -5.25 -11.91 26.18
CA GLN A 80 -4.89 -10.98 25.12
C GLN A 80 -4.31 -11.68 23.89
N THR A 81 -3.50 -12.71 24.10
CA THR A 81 -2.97 -13.56 23.00
C THR A 81 -4.11 -14.22 22.23
N ALA A 82 -5.09 -14.79 22.93
CA ALA A 82 -6.25 -15.41 22.28
C ALA A 82 -7.10 -14.39 21.50
N ALA A 83 -7.34 -13.21 22.08
CA ALA A 83 -8.06 -12.13 21.42
C ALA A 83 -7.33 -11.62 20.16
N ALA A 84 -6.02 -11.38 20.27
CA ALA A 84 -5.16 -10.97 19.17
C ALA A 84 -5.18 -11.99 18.02
N LEU A 85 -5.04 -13.28 18.32
CA LEU A 85 -5.10 -14.35 17.32
C LEU A 85 -6.46 -14.38 16.62
N LYS A 86 -7.57 -14.22 17.35
CA LYS A 86 -8.92 -14.16 16.76
C LYS A 86 -9.06 -13.01 15.77
N GLU A 87 -8.56 -11.83 16.12
CA GLU A 87 -8.60 -10.65 15.24
C GLU A 87 -7.71 -10.82 14.01
N ILE A 88 -6.49 -11.35 14.18
CA ILE A 88 -5.57 -11.65 13.07
C ILE A 88 -6.20 -12.68 12.11
N PHE A 89 -6.77 -13.77 12.62
CA PHE A 89 -7.44 -14.76 11.78
C PHE A 89 -8.67 -14.19 11.08
N GLY A 90 -9.44 -13.30 11.74
CA GLY A 90 -10.56 -12.61 11.13
C GLY A 90 -10.14 -11.68 9.99
N GLY A 91 -8.98 -11.02 10.11
CA GLY A 91 -8.41 -10.21 9.04
C GLY A 91 -7.82 -11.01 7.89
N ILE A 92 -7.11 -12.11 8.19
CA ILE A 92 -6.56 -13.01 7.16
C ILE A 92 -7.69 -13.67 6.34
N ALA A 93 -8.84 -13.95 6.96
CA ALA A 93 -10.00 -14.50 6.25
C ALA A 93 -10.60 -13.52 5.22
N LYS A 94 -10.28 -12.23 5.28
CA LYS A 94 -10.74 -11.21 4.33
C LYS A 94 -9.68 -11.01 3.25
N PRO A 95 -9.91 -11.46 2.00
CA PRO A 95 -8.93 -11.30 0.92
C PRO A 95 -8.68 -9.83 0.57
N ASP A 96 -9.63 -8.94 0.89
CA ASP A 96 -9.51 -7.51 0.64
C ASP A 96 -8.41 -6.84 1.49
N SER A 97 -8.25 -7.31 2.73
CA SER A 97 -7.27 -6.79 3.69
C SER A 97 -5.83 -7.20 3.35
N GLN A 98 -5.64 -8.11 2.39
CA GLN A 98 -4.33 -8.60 1.94
C GLN A 98 -4.00 -8.17 0.50
N ARG A 99 -4.74 -7.21 -0.08
CA ARG A 99 -4.43 -6.70 -1.42
C ARG A 99 -3.01 -6.09 -1.46
N GLY A 100 -2.28 -6.39 -2.52
CA GLY A 100 -0.97 -5.78 -2.79
C GLY A 100 0.20 -6.33 -1.96
N ASN A 101 0.12 -7.59 -1.51
CA ASN A 101 1.14 -8.21 -0.64
C ASN A 101 1.33 -7.45 0.68
N SER A 102 0.30 -6.73 1.13
CA SER A 102 0.30 -6.09 2.44
C SER A 102 -0.09 -7.11 3.50
N PHE A 103 0.63 -7.09 4.61
CA PHE A 103 0.28 -7.87 5.79
C PHE A 103 -0.89 -7.20 6.51
N PHE A 104 -1.75 -8.03 7.09
CA PHE A 104 -2.82 -7.55 7.95
C PHE A 104 -2.25 -7.25 9.33
N ILE A 105 -2.28 -5.99 9.76
CA ILE A 105 -2.05 -5.60 11.16
C ILE A 105 -3.38 -5.07 11.69
N PRO A 106 -3.87 -5.55 12.84
CA PRO A 106 -4.94 -4.88 13.55
C PRO A 106 -4.59 -3.41 13.83
N ASP A 107 -5.45 -2.46 13.45
CA ASP A 107 -5.20 -1.03 13.69
C ASP A 107 -4.96 -0.73 15.16
N THR A 108 -5.66 -1.45 16.04
CA THR A 108 -5.57 -1.30 17.49
C THR A 108 -4.36 -1.99 18.13
N TRP A 109 -3.50 -2.66 17.34
CA TRP A 109 -2.36 -3.43 17.84
C TRP A 109 -1.46 -2.63 18.78
N HIS A 110 -1.08 -1.42 18.34
CA HIS A 110 -0.16 -0.55 19.05
C HIS A 110 -0.68 -0.07 20.41
N ILE A 111 -2.00 -0.10 20.62
CA ILE A 111 -2.66 0.35 21.85
C ILE A 111 -2.98 -0.86 22.75
N ARG A 112 -3.64 -1.89 22.19
CA ARG A 112 -4.20 -2.99 22.99
C ARG A 112 -3.21 -4.10 23.27
N TYR A 113 -2.44 -4.50 22.26
CA TYR A 113 -1.66 -5.73 22.31
C TYR A 113 -0.17 -5.48 22.51
N LYS A 114 0.35 -4.40 21.94
CA LYS A 114 1.78 -4.07 21.99
C LYS A 114 2.35 -3.95 23.42
N PRO A 115 1.68 -3.35 24.42
CA PRO A 115 2.23 -3.24 25.77
C PRO A 115 2.48 -4.59 26.46
N ALA A 116 1.68 -5.62 26.13
CA ALA A 116 1.75 -6.94 26.76
C ALA A 116 2.45 -8.01 25.92
N LEU A 117 2.22 -7.96 24.61
CA LEU A 117 2.68 -8.97 23.66
C LEU A 117 3.91 -8.51 22.87
N GLY A 118 4.26 -7.23 22.96
CA GLY A 118 5.41 -6.64 22.27
C GLY A 118 5.15 -6.30 20.79
N PRO A 119 6.23 -6.12 20.01
CA PRO A 119 6.13 -5.83 18.58
C PRO A 119 5.41 -6.94 17.80
N TYR A 120 4.55 -6.55 16.84
CA TYR A 120 3.72 -7.49 16.07
C TYR A 120 4.51 -8.63 15.42
N LYS A 121 5.66 -8.33 14.80
CA LYS A 121 6.51 -9.34 14.17
C LYS A 121 7.04 -10.37 15.17
N ARG A 122 7.49 -9.94 16.35
CA ARG A 122 7.99 -10.83 17.42
C ARG A 122 6.87 -11.71 17.98
N PHE A 123 5.66 -11.17 18.12
CA PHE A 123 4.48 -11.93 18.51
C PHE A 123 4.19 -13.06 17.51
N LEU A 124 4.19 -12.75 16.21
CA LEU A 124 3.96 -13.75 15.16
C LEU A 124 5.04 -14.82 15.13
N GLU A 125 6.31 -14.43 15.29
CA GLU A 125 7.43 -15.37 15.42
C GLU A 125 7.33 -16.29 16.66
N SER A 126 6.61 -15.84 17.70
CA SER A 126 6.34 -16.64 18.90
C SER A 126 5.15 -17.58 18.71
N GLN A 127 4.35 -17.42 17.66
CA GLN A 127 3.13 -18.19 17.38
C GLN A 127 3.27 -19.04 16.10
N LYS A 128 4.47 -19.58 15.86
CA LYS A 128 4.79 -20.39 14.66
C LYS A 128 3.94 -21.65 14.52
N ASP A 129 3.41 -22.17 15.62
CA ASP A 129 2.51 -23.32 15.62
C ASP A 129 1.16 -23.03 14.94
N LYS A 130 0.74 -21.77 14.94
CA LYS A 130 -0.58 -21.34 14.45
C LYS A 130 -0.51 -20.44 13.22
N LEU A 131 0.61 -19.74 13.04
CA LEU A 131 0.82 -18.75 12.00
C LEU A 131 2.15 -19.01 11.30
N THR A 132 2.15 -18.85 9.98
CA THR A 132 3.37 -18.90 9.17
C THR A 132 3.64 -17.54 8.57
N ILE A 133 4.89 -17.09 8.66
CA ILE A 133 5.35 -15.83 8.07
C ILE A 133 6.10 -16.16 6.78
N HIS A 134 5.65 -15.58 5.67
CA HIS A 134 6.33 -15.62 4.39
C HIS A 134 7.00 -14.28 4.14
N GLU A 135 8.32 -14.24 4.11
CA GLU A 135 9.08 -13.03 3.79
C GLU A 135 9.25 -12.89 2.26
N PHE A 136 9.02 -11.69 1.74
CA PHE A 136 9.22 -11.35 0.34
C PHE A 136 10.47 -10.48 0.19
N GLY A 137 11.23 -10.67 -0.89
CA GLY A 137 12.51 -9.96 -1.13
C GLY A 137 12.43 -8.43 -1.15
N ASN A 138 11.24 -7.83 -1.26
CA ASN A 138 11.03 -6.38 -1.16
C ASN A 138 10.87 -5.87 0.29
N GLY A 139 11.18 -6.69 1.30
CA GLY A 139 10.94 -6.36 2.72
C GLY A 139 9.46 -6.42 3.13
N GLY A 140 8.58 -6.84 2.22
CA GLY A 140 7.21 -7.21 2.53
C GLY A 140 7.16 -8.59 3.16
N TRP A 141 6.09 -8.90 3.87
CA TRP A 141 5.86 -10.19 4.49
C TRP A 141 4.37 -10.48 4.50
N LEU A 142 3.99 -11.75 4.43
CA LEU A 142 2.61 -12.22 4.48
C LEU A 142 2.44 -13.20 5.63
N VAL A 143 1.33 -13.07 6.34
CA VAL A 143 0.97 -13.98 7.43
C VAL A 143 -0.15 -14.89 6.96
N THR A 144 0.09 -16.19 7.02
CA THR A 144 -0.87 -17.25 6.67
C THR A 144 -1.12 -18.14 7.89
N LYS A 145 -2.20 -18.92 7.85
CA LYS A 145 -2.44 -19.95 8.86
C LYS A 145 -1.37 -21.04 8.76
N ALA A 146 -0.96 -21.61 9.89
CA ALA A 146 -0.02 -22.72 9.88
C ALA A 146 -0.55 -23.87 9.01
N GLY A 147 0.31 -24.35 8.10
CA GLY A 147 -0.03 -25.43 7.16
C GLY A 147 -0.76 -24.98 5.89
N ASP A 148 -1.22 -23.73 5.80
CA ASP A 148 -1.71 -23.18 4.54
C ASP A 148 -0.50 -22.96 3.63
N LYS A 149 -0.54 -23.50 2.41
CA LYS A 149 0.52 -23.22 1.44
C LYS A 149 0.52 -21.71 1.22
N ALA A 150 1.72 -21.10 1.28
CA ALA A 150 1.92 -19.74 0.81
C ALA A 150 1.13 -19.62 -0.50
N PRO A 151 0.20 -18.64 -0.64
CA PRO A 151 -0.42 -18.42 -1.93
C PRO A 151 0.76 -18.28 -2.87
N GLU A 152 0.85 -19.18 -3.87
CA GLU A 152 1.91 -19.10 -4.87
C GLU A 152 1.90 -17.66 -5.28
N GLN A 153 2.93 -16.96 -4.82
CA GLN A 153 3.01 -15.55 -5.02
C GLN A 153 2.89 -15.48 -6.51
N LYS A 154 1.82 -14.86 -7.02
CA LYS A 154 1.68 -14.67 -8.45
C LYS A 154 2.82 -13.72 -8.77
N GLU A 155 4.03 -14.26 -8.88
CA GLU A 155 5.25 -13.65 -9.37
C GLU A 155 5.06 -13.26 -10.82
N ALA A 156 3.91 -13.60 -11.40
CA ALA A 156 3.18 -12.73 -12.31
C ALA A 156 2.81 -11.36 -11.69
N ARG A 157 3.78 -10.64 -11.08
CA ARG A 157 4.08 -9.35 -11.69
C ARG A 157 4.39 -9.72 -13.11
N THR A 158 3.41 -9.52 -13.99
CA THR A 158 3.55 -9.90 -15.39
C THR A 158 4.94 -9.39 -15.82
N LYS A 159 5.66 -10.16 -16.66
CA LYS A 159 6.94 -9.66 -17.23
C LYS A 159 6.82 -8.19 -17.65
N GLU A 160 5.60 -7.80 -18.03
CA GLU A 160 5.10 -6.44 -18.12
C GLU A 160 5.48 -5.44 -17.01
N GLU A 161 5.02 -5.66 -15.78
CA GLU A 161 5.30 -4.73 -14.67
C GLU A 161 6.80 -4.65 -14.36
N GLN A 162 7.52 -5.76 -14.52
CA GLN A 162 8.97 -5.80 -14.31
C GLN A 162 9.72 -4.95 -15.35
N TRP A 163 9.43 -5.12 -16.65
CA TRP A 163 10.06 -4.32 -17.69
C TRP A 163 9.66 -2.85 -17.59
N LYS A 164 8.40 -2.54 -17.26
CA LYS A 164 7.95 -1.15 -17.01
C LYS A 164 8.74 -0.48 -15.90
N LYS A 165 9.01 -1.19 -14.80
CA LYS A 165 9.83 -0.67 -13.70
C LYS A 165 11.28 -0.44 -14.15
N GLN A 166 11.87 -1.36 -14.90
CA GLN A 166 13.22 -1.22 -15.44
C GLN A 166 13.32 -0.04 -16.42
N LEU A 167 12.34 0.11 -17.32
CA LEU A 167 12.27 1.22 -18.27
C LEU A 167 12.15 2.56 -17.54
N ASN A 168 11.25 2.66 -16.56
CA ASN A 168 11.13 3.87 -15.73
C ASN A 168 12.43 4.18 -14.97
N SER A 169 13.11 3.15 -14.45
CA SER A 169 14.41 3.32 -13.80
C SER A 169 15.44 3.87 -14.78
N ALA A 170 15.58 3.27 -15.96
CA ALA A 170 16.50 3.72 -16.99
C ALA A 170 16.20 5.14 -17.47
N TRP A 171 14.92 5.48 -17.67
CA TRP A 171 14.48 6.82 -18.04
C TRP A 171 14.83 7.87 -16.96
N ASN A 172 14.60 7.56 -15.68
CA ASN A 172 14.95 8.44 -14.57
C ASN A 172 16.47 8.64 -14.47
N THR A 173 17.27 7.59 -14.69
CA THR A 173 18.72 7.70 -14.75
C THR A 173 19.17 8.60 -15.90
N TYR A 174 18.60 8.43 -17.09
CA TYR A 174 18.84 9.31 -18.24
C TYR A 174 18.49 10.77 -17.93
N CYS A 175 17.33 11.03 -17.36
CA CYS A 175 16.94 12.38 -16.94
C CYS A 175 17.89 12.98 -15.89
N GLY A 176 18.50 12.15 -15.04
CA GLY A 176 19.46 12.58 -14.03
C GLY A 176 20.80 13.04 -14.61
N VAL A 177 21.23 12.47 -15.74
CA VAL A 177 22.51 12.79 -16.39
C VAL A 177 22.37 13.78 -17.55
N THR A 178 21.21 13.85 -18.17
CA THR A 178 20.97 14.70 -19.35
C THR A 178 20.30 16.03 -18.95
N PRO A 179 20.81 17.18 -19.42
CA PRO A 179 20.18 18.50 -19.24
C PRO A 179 18.75 18.55 -19.77
N ALA A 180 17.88 19.35 -19.15
CA ALA A 180 16.44 19.35 -19.44
C ALA A 180 16.07 19.60 -20.92
N HIS A 181 16.85 20.41 -21.63
CA HIS A 181 16.61 20.75 -23.03
C HIS A 181 17.05 19.65 -24.02
N GLU A 182 17.88 18.70 -23.59
CA GLU A 182 18.37 17.58 -24.42
C GLU A 182 17.60 16.28 -24.17
N ARG A 183 16.75 16.25 -23.14
CA ARG A 183 15.92 15.09 -22.78
C ARG A 183 14.87 14.88 -23.87
N SER A 184 15.11 13.89 -24.73
CA SER A 184 14.17 13.46 -25.75
C SER A 184 13.96 11.96 -25.67
N VAL A 185 12.71 11.53 -25.86
CA VAL A 185 12.39 10.10 -25.95
C VAL A 185 13.15 9.47 -27.11
N GLN A 186 13.32 10.17 -28.23
CA GLN A 186 14.06 9.65 -29.38
C GLN A 186 15.56 9.45 -29.09
N ASN A 187 16.17 10.38 -28.35
CA ASN A 187 17.58 10.24 -27.95
C ASN A 187 17.77 9.09 -26.95
N PHE A 188 16.76 8.82 -26.12
CA PHE A 188 16.80 7.69 -25.20
C PHE A 188 16.60 6.34 -25.91
N THR A 189 15.68 6.27 -26.88
CA THR A 189 15.39 5.02 -27.61
C THR A 189 16.44 4.70 -28.66
N SER A 190 17.16 5.67 -29.22
CA SER A 190 18.20 5.43 -30.24
C SER A 190 19.39 4.62 -29.75
N VAL A 191 19.58 4.52 -28.43
CA VAL A 191 20.63 3.70 -27.79
C VAL A 191 20.22 2.23 -27.68
N LEU A 192 18.93 1.92 -27.83
CA LEU A 192 18.47 0.54 -27.80
C LEU A 192 18.92 -0.21 -29.07
N PRO A 193 19.34 -1.48 -28.96
CA PRO A 193 19.75 -2.25 -30.13
C PRO A 193 18.59 -2.33 -31.12
N GLN A 194 18.88 -2.12 -32.42
CA GLN A 194 17.88 -2.09 -33.51
C GLN A 194 16.97 -3.33 -33.60
N GLY A 195 17.35 -4.44 -32.94
CA GLY A 195 16.51 -5.62 -32.80
C GLY A 195 15.30 -5.47 -31.87
N ALA A 196 15.34 -4.53 -30.91
CA ALA A 196 14.25 -4.28 -29.97
C ALA A 196 13.06 -3.54 -30.60
N GLU A 197 13.32 -2.70 -31.61
CA GLU A 197 12.29 -1.94 -32.32
C GLU A 197 11.37 -2.82 -33.17
N LYS A 198 11.85 -4.02 -33.56
CA LYS A 198 11.09 -4.97 -34.39
C LYS A 198 10.18 -5.90 -33.59
N THR A 199 10.28 -5.92 -32.26
CA THR A 199 9.45 -6.75 -31.37
C THR A 199 8.31 -5.98 -30.70
N GLY A 200 7.97 -4.78 -31.20
CA GLY A 200 6.67 -4.20 -30.90
C GLY A 200 5.58 -5.24 -31.20
N PRO A 201 4.48 -5.31 -30.42
CA PRO A 201 3.40 -6.25 -30.70
C PRO A 201 2.98 -6.01 -32.14
N GLU A 202 3.44 -6.91 -33.01
CA GLU A 202 3.08 -6.96 -34.41
C GLU A 202 1.57 -7.12 -34.33
N ALA A 203 0.89 -5.98 -34.49
CA ALA A 203 -0.55 -5.91 -34.54
C ALA A 203 -0.94 -7.08 -35.39
N ALA A 204 -1.66 -8.04 -34.80
CA ALA A 204 -2.15 -9.23 -35.47
C ALA A 204 -2.74 -8.74 -36.79
N LYS A 205 -1.93 -8.82 -37.85
CA LYS A 205 -2.27 -8.36 -39.17
C LYS A 205 -3.14 -9.48 -39.66
N GLY A 206 -4.40 -9.39 -39.27
CA GLY A 206 -5.48 -10.18 -39.81
C GLY A 206 -5.31 -10.16 -41.32
N ALA A 207 -5.12 -11.36 -41.86
CA ALA A 207 -5.46 -11.62 -43.24
C ALA A 207 -6.96 -11.31 -43.42
N GLY A 208 -7.26 -10.47 -44.41
CA GLY A 208 -8.62 -10.12 -44.83
C GLY A 208 -9.16 -8.88 -44.10
N GLY A 209 -9.64 -7.83 -44.76
CA GLY A 209 -9.96 -7.60 -46.16
C GLY A 209 -10.63 -6.22 -46.24
N ASP A 210 -10.77 -5.76 -47.48
CA ASP A 210 -11.53 -4.59 -47.92
C ASP A 210 -11.02 -3.17 -47.63
N ALA A 211 -10.96 -2.44 -48.74
CA ALA A 211 -10.48 -1.08 -48.89
C ALA A 211 -11.49 -0.06 -48.34
N PRO A 212 -11.05 1.01 -47.65
CA PRO A 212 -11.90 2.16 -47.43
C PRO A 212 -11.75 3.15 -48.58
N GLY A 213 -12.89 3.43 -49.19
CA GLY A 213 -13.07 4.40 -50.24
C GLY A 213 -12.53 5.79 -49.89
N LYS A 214 -11.90 6.34 -50.92
CA LYS A 214 -11.69 7.73 -51.26
C LYS A 214 -12.78 8.69 -50.72
N GLY A 215 -12.35 9.57 -49.81
CA GLY A 215 -12.76 10.97 -49.79
C GLY A 215 -13.82 11.37 -48.76
N GLU A 216 -13.43 12.18 -47.78
CA GLU A 216 -14.16 13.42 -47.54
C GLU A 216 -13.23 14.51 -46.99
N LYS A 217 -13.17 15.59 -47.76
CA LYS A 217 -12.34 16.77 -47.57
C LYS A 217 -13.02 17.67 -46.54
N ARG A 218 -12.68 17.56 -45.25
CA ARG A 218 -13.13 18.53 -44.25
C ARG A 218 -12.13 19.67 -44.12
N LYS A 219 -12.64 20.83 -44.55
CA LYS A 219 -12.07 22.16 -44.52
C LYS A 219 -11.84 22.58 -43.06
N ALA A 220 -10.66 23.13 -42.81
CA ALA A 220 -10.26 23.71 -41.55
C ALA A 220 -11.14 24.89 -41.16
N GLU A 221 -11.50 24.96 -39.89
CA GLU A 221 -11.89 26.20 -39.21
C GLU A 221 -11.00 26.32 -37.96
N PRO A 222 -10.29 27.45 -37.77
CA PRO A 222 -9.35 27.64 -36.68
C PRO A 222 -10.09 28.17 -35.44
N GLU A 223 -10.20 27.35 -34.40
CA GLU A 223 -10.65 27.83 -33.08
C GLU A 223 -9.45 28.27 -32.22
N GLU A 224 -9.71 29.37 -31.56
CA GLU A 224 -8.80 30.34 -30.97
C GLU A 224 -8.05 29.79 -29.74
N ARG A 225 -6.80 30.23 -29.61
CA ARG A 225 -6.00 30.07 -28.40
C ARG A 225 -6.57 30.97 -27.31
N GLU A 226 -7.06 30.39 -26.21
CA GLU A 226 -7.04 31.08 -24.92
C GLU A 226 -5.89 30.56 -24.05
N ASP A 227 -4.88 31.43 -23.93
CA ASP A 227 -3.88 31.49 -22.89
C ASP A 227 -4.56 31.47 -21.49
N LYS A 228 -4.32 30.41 -20.69
CA LYS A 228 -4.47 30.47 -19.23
C LYS A 228 -3.27 29.88 -18.53
N GLU A 229 -2.28 30.76 -18.41
CA GLU A 229 -1.65 31.17 -17.14
C GLU A 229 -1.43 30.09 -16.07
N ALA A 230 -0.15 29.78 -15.89
CA ALA A 230 0.41 29.01 -14.80
C ALA A 230 0.03 29.60 -13.43
N LYS A 231 -0.56 28.77 -12.56
CA LYS A 231 -0.60 29.04 -11.12
C LYS A 231 0.09 27.92 -10.34
N ALA A 232 1.24 28.29 -9.82
CA ALA A 232 2.05 27.55 -8.87
C ALA A 232 1.40 27.49 -7.46
N GLN A 233 1.99 26.63 -6.62
CA GLN A 233 1.86 26.56 -5.15
C GLN A 233 0.56 25.93 -4.62
N GLY A 234 0.57 25.02 -3.64
CA GLY A 234 1.64 24.49 -2.81
C GLY A 234 1.00 23.49 -1.84
N GLY A 235 1.54 22.27 -1.78
CA GLY A 235 1.06 21.20 -0.90
C GLY A 235 1.43 21.48 0.55
N GLY A 236 0.46 21.95 1.35
CA GLY A 236 0.57 22.12 2.79
C GLY A 236 0.55 20.77 3.53
N LYS A 237 1.71 20.36 4.06
CA LYS A 237 1.85 19.28 5.04
C LYS A 237 1.27 19.72 6.40
N LEU A 238 0.11 19.20 6.77
CA LEU A 238 -0.39 19.25 8.15
C LEU A 238 0.36 18.23 9.03
N LYS A 239 1.37 18.68 9.77
CA LYS A 239 1.94 17.94 10.92
C LYS A 239 1.22 18.39 12.19
N LYS A 240 0.28 17.57 12.67
CA LYS A 240 -0.34 17.71 14.00
C LYS A 240 0.64 17.16 15.05
N LYS A 241 1.30 18.04 15.81
CA LYS A 241 1.96 17.73 17.08
C LYS A 241 1.31 18.60 18.15
N ALA A 242 0.48 18.00 18.99
CA ALA A 242 0.11 18.56 20.28
C ALA A 242 0.61 17.58 21.35
N LYS A 243 1.57 18.07 22.14
CA LYS A 243 2.11 17.50 23.38
C LYS A 243 1.86 18.61 24.41
N LYS A 244 0.86 18.46 25.28
CA LYS A 244 0.98 18.06 26.68
C LYS A 244 2.04 18.85 27.48
N ALA A 245 1.54 19.83 28.24
CA ALA A 245 2.04 20.37 29.50
C ALA A 245 0.88 21.23 30.06
N ALA A 246 0.62 21.39 31.34
CA ALA A 246 0.98 20.77 32.60
C ALA A 246 0.15 21.53 33.65
N ALA A 247 -0.45 20.84 34.61
CA ALA A 247 -0.75 21.27 35.98
C ALA A 247 -1.54 20.13 36.63
#